data_AF-A0A538H939-F1
#
_entry.id   AF-A0A538H939-F1
#
_cell.length_a   1.000
_cell.length_b   1.000
_cell.length_c   1.000
_cell.angle_alpha   90.00
_cell.angle_beta   90.00
_cell.angle_gamma   90.00
#
_symmetry.space_group_name_H-M   'P 1'
#
loop_
_entity.id
_entity.type
_entity.pdbx_description
1 polymer ?
#
loop_
_entity_poly.entity_id
_entity_poly.type
_entity_poly.pdbx_seq_one_letter_code
_entity_poly.pdbx_strand_id
1 'polypeptide(L)'
;MKPRITAAAGLAVAIFVVASLAVLTSGSGKAAISHTCSATDRQFLGAAQLNMAALGTLSQDYLQGNAKADDVILQTQSSVTSLLNTDPSDPSLSKTRTILRAMFIEYGRAIRADKHHHDPGKYIYRAYGLANFAHDVLAQAKPALAERGCDVSPLL
;
A
#
# COMPACT_ATOMS: atom_id res chain seq x y z
N MET A 1 -70.79 1.54 -32.36
CA MET A 1 -69.68 2.41 -31.93
C MET A 1 -69.14 1.93 -30.59
N LYS A 2 -67.81 1.98 -30.43
CA LYS A 2 -66.92 1.83 -29.24
C LYS A 2 -67.48 2.36 -27.90
N PRO A 3 -66.84 2.09 -26.73
CA PRO A 3 -66.21 0.85 -26.25
C PRO A 3 -66.51 0.58 -24.74
N ARG A 4 -66.09 -0.61 -24.27
CA ARG A 4 -65.95 -1.00 -22.85
C ARG A 4 -64.54 -0.67 -22.33
N ILE A 5 -64.39 -0.79 -21.00
CA ILE A 5 -63.21 -1.17 -20.19
C ILE A 5 -62.71 -0.05 -19.26
N THR A 6 -62.85 -0.27 -17.96
CA THR A 6 -61.95 0.26 -16.91
C THR A 6 -62.08 -0.56 -15.63
N ALA A 7 -61.24 -1.60 -15.48
CA ALA A 7 -60.97 -2.25 -14.20
C ALA A 7 -59.67 -3.07 -14.30
N ALA A 8 -58.53 -2.42 -14.50
CA ALA A 8 -57.22 -3.05 -14.41
C ALA A 8 -56.14 -1.98 -14.21
N ALA A 9 -56.07 -1.38 -13.01
CA ALA A 9 -55.04 -0.41 -12.67
C ALA A 9 -54.49 -0.61 -11.24
N GLY A 10 -54.42 -1.86 -10.77
CA GLY A 10 -53.96 -2.19 -9.42
C GLY A 10 -52.67 -3.01 -9.32
N LEU A 11 -52.14 -3.54 -10.43
CA LEU A 11 -51.06 -4.56 -10.39
C LEU A 11 -49.73 -4.14 -11.02
N ALA A 12 -49.59 -2.89 -11.47
CA ALA A 12 -48.36 -2.44 -12.13
C ALA A 12 -47.36 -1.72 -11.21
N VAL A 13 -47.81 -1.24 -10.03
CA VAL A 13 -46.96 -0.43 -9.13
C VAL A 13 -46.14 -1.29 -8.16
N ALA A 14 -46.58 -2.51 -7.83
CA ALA A 14 -45.91 -3.36 -6.85
C ALA A 14 -44.60 -3.98 -7.36
N ILE A 15 -44.43 -4.19 -8.67
CA ILE A 15 -43.25 -4.85 -9.24
C ILE A 15 -42.05 -3.89 -9.31
N PHE A 16 -42.29 -2.59 -9.53
CA PHE A 16 -41.22 -1.60 -9.61
C PHE A 16 -40.59 -1.25 -8.26
N VAL A 17 -41.34 -1.37 -7.15
CA VAL A 17 -40.83 -1.06 -5.80
C VAL A 17 -39.96 -2.19 -5.25
N VAL A 18 -40.22 -3.46 -5.61
CA VAL A 18 -39.41 -4.59 -5.15
C VAL A 18 -38.12 -4.74 -5.98
N ALA A 19 -38.17 -4.45 -7.28
CA ALA A 19 -36.99 -4.50 -8.14
C ALA A 19 -35.95 -3.40 -7.83
N SER A 20 -36.40 -2.22 -7.37
CA SER A 20 -35.51 -1.13 -6.98
C SER A 20 -34.84 -1.34 -5.62
N LEU A 21 -35.43 -2.16 -4.74
CA LEU A 21 -34.84 -2.49 -3.44
C LEU A 21 -33.74 -3.57 -3.55
N ALA A 22 -33.85 -4.49 -4.51
CA ALA A 22 -32.84 -5.53 -4.74
C ALA A 22 -31.49 -4.97 -5.26
N VAL A 23 -31.51 -3.84 -5.96
CA VAL A 23 -30.30 -3.16 -6.46
C VAL A 23 -29.56 -2.42 -5.33
N LEU A 24 -30.24 -2.05 -4.25
CA LEU A 24 -29.63 -1.36 -3.10
C LEU A 24 -28.99 -2.31 -2.08
N THR A 25 -29.32 -3.61 -2.13
CA THR A 25 -28.78 -4.62 -1.19
C THR A 25 -27.62 -5.44 -1.74
N SER A 26 -27.25 -5.29 -3.02
CA SER A 26 -26.12 -6.01 -3.65
C SER A 26 -24.87 -5.14 -3.82
N GLY A 27 -24.62 -4.23 -2.88
CA GLY A 27 -23.47 -3.32 -2.88
C GLY A 27 -22.25 -3.88 -2.16
N SER A 28 -21.79 -5.09 -2.51
CA SER A 28 -20.53 -5.65 -2.01
C SER A 28 -19.62 -6.12 -3.15
N GLY A 29 -19.64 -5.40 -4.27
CA GLY A 29 -18.61 -5.51 -5.28
C GLY A 29 -17.36 -4.77 -4.80
N LYS A 30 -16.46 -5.44 -4.07
CA LYS A 30 -15.08 -4.96 -4.01
C LYS A 30 -14.59 -4.94 -5.46
N ALA A 31 -14.32 -3.75 -6.01
CA ALA A 31 -13.75 -3.64 -7.35
C ALA A 31 -12.56 -4.60 -7.43
N ALA A 32 -12.60 -5.56 -8.36
CA ALA A 32 -11.54 -6.55 -8.50
C ALA A 32 -10.24 -5.80 -8.82
N ILE A 33 -9.27 -5.84 -7.89
CA ILE A 33 -7.95 -5.28 -8.13
C ILE A 33 -7.29 -6.15 -9.19
N SER A 34 -7.06 -5.60 -10.37
CA SER A 34 -6.30 -6.28 -11.41
C SER A 34 -4.82 -6.17 -11.11
N HIS A 35 -4.22 -7.28 -10.71
CA HIS A 35 -2.80 -7.35 -10.42
C HIS A 35 -1.95 -7.52 -11.68
N THR A 36 -0.76 -6.92 -11.69
CA THR A 36 0.22 -6.98 -12.78
C THR A 36 1.62 -7.35 -12.29
N CYS A 37 2.48 -7.77 -13.22
CA CYS A 37 3.91 -7.90 -12.96
C CYS A 37 4.71 -7.47 -14.19
N SER A 38 4.79 -6.16 -14.39
CA SER A 38 5.54 -5.52 -15.46
C SER A 38 7.04 -5.40 -15.12
N ALA A 39 7.82 -4.85 -16.05
CA ALA A 39 9.22 -4.54 -15.79
C ALA A 39 9.38 -3.48 -14.68
N THR A 40 8.48 -2.50 -14.59
CA THR A 40 8.53 -1.46 -13.56
C THR A 40 8.12 -1.99 -12.19
N ASP A 41 7.22 -2.97 -12.14
CA ASP A 41 6.87 -3.71 -10.91
C ASP A 41 8.10 -4.42 -10.34
N ARG A 42 8.85 -5.16 -11.18
CA ARG A 42 10.09 -5.85 -10.77
C ARG A 42 11.21 -4.87 -10.38
N GLN A 43 11.34 -3.76 -11.10
CA GLN A 43 12.30 -2.70 -10.75
C GLN A 43 11.99 -2.13 -9.36
N PHE A 44 10.72 -1.85 -9.06
CA PHE A 44 10.30 -1.40 -7.74
C PHE A 44 10.63 -2.43 -6.65
N LEU A 45 10.30 -3.71 -6.85
CA LEU A 45 10.59 -4.75 -5.87
C LEU A 45 12.09 -4.87 -5.57
N GLY A 46 12.94 -4.87 -6.60
CA GLY A 46 14.39 -4.89 -6.43
C GLY A 46 14.91 -3.66 -5.68
N ALA A 47 14.41 -2.46 -6.02
CA ALA A 47 14.76 -1.25 -5.30
C ALA A 47 14.31 -1.30 -3.83
N ALA A 48 13.07 -1.72 -3.56
CA ALA A 48 12.55 -1.83 -2.20
C ALA A 48 13.37 -2.80 -1.34
N GLN A 49 13.70 -3.98 -1.88
CA GLN A 49 14.50 -4.99 -1.18
C GLN A 49 15.89 -4.44 -0.82
N LEU A 50 16.59 -3.86 -1.80
CA LEU A 50 17.92 -3.27 -1.57
C LEU A 50 17.88 -2.17 -0.51
N ASN A 51 16.88 -1.28 -0.58
CA ASN A 51 16.76 -0.18 0.37
C ASN A 51 16.40 -0.64 1.78
N MET A 52 15.53 -1.64 1.93
CA MET A 52 15.20 -2.21 3.23
C MET A 52 16.40 -2.92 3.85
N ALA A 53 17.15 -3.69 3.07
CA ALA A 53 18.37 -4.35 3.53
C ALA A 53 19.43 -3.32 3.95
N ALA A 54 19.68 -2.30 3.12
CA ALA A 54 20.64 -1.24 3.42
C ALA A 54 20.28 -0.47 4.70
N LEU A 55 19.00 -0.12 4.87
CA LEU A 55 18.56 0.53 6.11
C LEU A 55 18.70 -0.38 7.32
N GLY A 56 18.34 -1.67 7.20
CA GLY A 56 18.42 -2.64 8.28
C GLY A 56 19.83 -2.78 8.82
N THR A 57 20.80 -3.05 7.95
CA THR A 57 22.22 -3.17 8.32
C THR A 57 22.75 -1.88 8.94
N LEU A 58 22.54 -0.74 8.27
CA LEU A 58 23.09 0.54 8.73
C LEU A 58 22.45 1.01 10.05
N SER A 59 21.18 0.68 10.28
CA SER A 59 20.50 0.94 11.56
C SER A 59 21.06 0.09 12.68
N GLN A 60 21.37 -1.18 12.40
CA GLN A 60 22.00 -2.07 13.37
C GLN A 60 23.39 -1.56 13.74
N ASP A 61 24.19 -1.14 12.76
CA ASP A 61 25.51 -0.55 13.01
C ASP A 61 25.40 0.75 13.82
N TYR A 62 24.42 1.59 13.55
CA TYR A 62 24.17 2.80 14.32
C TYR A 62 23.85 2.50 15.80
N LEU A 63 22.95 1.54 16.05
CA LEU A 63 22.57 1.14 17.41
C LEU A 63 23.73 0.52 18.20
N GLN A 64 24.71 -0.08 17.50
CA GLN A 64 25.92 -0.62 18.10
C GLN A 64 27.04 0.42 18.26
N GLY A 65 26.85 1.64 17.75
CA GLY A 65 27.87 2.69 17.75
C GLY A 65 28.92 2.56 16.64
N ASN A 66 28.70 1.68 15.66
CA ASN A 66 29.60 1.41 14.54
C ASN A 66 29.35 2.32 13.31
N ALA A 67 28.20 3.01 13.25
CA ALA A 67 27.86 3.97 12.20
C ALA A 67 27.42 5.32 12.76
N LYS A 68 27.52 6.39 11.96
CA LYS A 68 27.08 7.73 12.37
C LYS A 68 25.61 7.95 12.03
N ALA A 69 24.94 8.79 12.82
CA ALA A 69 23.56 9.20 12.55
C ALA A 69 23.38 9.78 11.13
N ASP A 70 24.36 10.54 10.65
CA ASP A 70 24.33 11.16 9.32
C ASP A 70 24.35 10.13 8.17
N ASP A 71 25.01 8.99 8.37
CA ASP A 71 25.03 7.91 7.38
C ASP A 71 23.63 7.30 7.24
N VAL A 72 22.96 7.04 8.37
CA VAL A 72 21.58 6.52 8.37
C VAL A 72 20.60 7.52 7.77
N ILE A 73 20.74 8.81 8.09
CA ILE A 73 19.91 9.88 7.52
C ILE A 73 20.09 9.93 6.00
N LEU A 74 21.34 9.90 5.52
CA LEU A 74 21.62 9.90 4.08
C LEU A 74 21.03 8.66 3.40
N GLN A 75 21.14 7.48 4.01
CA GLN A 75 20.54 6.26 3.49
C GLN A 75 19.02 6.39 3.37
N THR A 76 18.32 6.93 4.39
CA THR A 76 16.86 7.12 4.29
C THR A 76 16.47 8.07 3.16
N GLN A 77 17.24 9.14 2.93
CA GLN A 77 17.00 10.08 1.83
C GLN A 77 17.27 9.44 0.46
N SER A 78 18.35 8.66 0.36
CA SER A 78 18.68 7.87 -0.83
C SER A 78 17.56 6.87 -1.15
N SER A 79 17.04 6.18 -0.14
CA SER A 79 15.92 5.24 -0.32
C SER A 79 14.63 5.91 -0.77
N VAL A 80 14.31 7.10 -0.25
CA VAL A 80 13.15 7.88 -0.74
C VAL A 80 13.33 8.23 -2.22
N THR A 81 14.53 8.68 -2.62
CA THR A 81 14.85 9.04 -4.00
C THR A 81 14.83 7.82 -4.93
N SER A 82 15.40 6.70 -4.48
CA SER A 82 15.40 5.43 -5.19
C SER A 82 13.97 4.97 -5.50
N LEU A 83 13.08 4.99 -4.50
CA LEU A 83 11.68 4.62 -4.69
C LEU A 83 10.89 5.63 -5.53
N LEU A 84 11.21 6.93 -5.43
CA LEU A 84 10.62 7.96 -6.30
C LEU A 84 10.91 7.71 -7.78
N ASN A 85 12.08 7.17 -8.09
CA ASN A 85 12.52 6.88 -9.47
C ASN A 85 12.01 5.53 -10.01
N THR A 86 11.09 4.89 -9.29
CA THR A 86 10.37 3.69 -9.76
C THR A 86 8.91 4.03 -9.97
N ASP A 87 8.23 3.37 -10.90
CA ASP A 87 6.79 3.59 -11.13
C ASP A 87 6.06 2.26 -11.39
N PRO A 88 5.77 1.47 -10.33
CA PRO A 88 5.09 0.20 -10.48
C PRO A 88 3.67 0.41 -11.00
N SER A 89 3.29 -0.43 -11.97
CA SER A 89 1.94 -0.45 -12.57
C SER A 89 0.93 -1.17 -11.71
N ASP A 90 1.36 -2.12 -10.88
CA ASP A 90 0.47 -2.84 -9.98
C ASP A 90 -0.07 -1.91 -8.86
N PRO A 91 -1.39 -1.85 -8.63
CA PRO A 91 -1.98 -0.97 -7.63
C PRO A 91 -1.46 -1.20 -6.20
N SER A 92 -1.20 -2.46 -5.82
CA SER A 92 -0.69 -2.80 -4.49
C SER A 92 0.78 -2.41 -4.34
N LEU A 93 1.59 -2.56 -5.39
CA LEU A 93 2.99 -2.13 -5.39
C LEU A 93 3.11 -0.60 -5.40
N SER A 94 2.25 0.11 -6.14
CA SER A 94 2.20 1.58 -6.12
C SER A 94 1.80 2.14 -4.76
N LYS A 95 0.85 1.49 -4.08
CA LYS A 95 0.49 1.80 -2.69
C LYS A 95 1.67 1.52 -1.76
N THR A 96 2.31 0.37 -1.89
CA THR A 96 3.50 -0.02 -1.09
C THR A 96 4.64 0.99 -1.26
N ARG A 97 4.93 1.43 -2.49
CA ARG A 97 5.93 2.49 -2.79
C ARG A 97 5.66 3.75 -1.96
N THR A 98 4.41 4.19 -1.90
CA THR A 98 4.01 5.38 -1.14
C THR A 98 4.24 5.19 0.36
N ILE A 99 3.88 4.03 0.89
CA ILE A 99 4.02 3.70 2.32
C ILE A 99 5.49 3.61 2.71
N LEU A 100 6.32 2.88 1.95
CA LEU A 100 7.75 2.74 2.23
C LEU A 100 8.48 4.09 2.19
N ARG A 101 8.14 4.97 1.24
CA ARG A 101 8.70 6.33 1.23
C ARG A 101 8.37 7.09 2.51
N ALA A 102 7.13 7.02 2.98
CA ALA A 102 6.75 7.63 4.26
C ALA A 102 7.50 7.00 5.44
N MET A 103 7.68 5.67 5.42
CA MET A 103 8.44 4.92 6.44
C MET A 103 9.88 5.44 6.53
N PHE A 104 10.58 5.56 5.40
CA PHE A 104 11.96 6.09 5.36
C PHE A 104 12.03 7.53 5.88
N ILE A 105 11.04 8.38 5.55
CA ILE A 105 10.98 9.76 6.04
C ILE A 105 10.83 9.80 7.57
N GLU A 106 9.91 9.02 8.13
CA GLU A 106 9.71 8.95 9.58
C GLU A 106 10.94 8.37 10.28
N TYR A 107 11.57 7.34 9.72
CA TYR A 107 12.79 6.78 10.27
C TYR A 107 13.94 7.81 10.27
N GLY A 108 14.13 8.55 9.18
CA GLY A 108 15.10 9.65 9.13
C GLY A 108 14.77 10.82 10.07
N ARG A 109 13.50 11.00 10.48
CA ARG A 109 13.13 11.95 11.55
C ARG A 109 13.52 11.41 12.93
N ALA A 110 13.37 10.10 13.16
CA ALA A 110 13.81 9.46 14.39
C ALA A 110 15.30 9.62 14.62
N ILE A 111 16.13 9.28 13.64
CA ILE A 111 17.59 9.38 13.76
C ILE A 111 18.03 10.83 13.98
N ARG A 112 17.39 11.80 13.33
CA ARG A 112 17.66 13.23 13.59
C ARG A 112 17.29 13.65 15.01
N ALA A 113 16.16 13.18 15.54
CA ALA A 113 15.78 13.47 16.91
C ALA A 113 16.83 12.92 17.89
N ASP A 114 17.22 11.66 17.71
CA ASP A 114 18.22 10.98 18.53
C ASP A 114 19.59 11.68 18.49
N LYS A 115 20.07 12.03 17.29
CA LYS A 115 21.31 12.82 17.08
C LYS A 115 21.32 14.14 17.87
N HIS A 116 20.15 14.77 18.01
CA HIS A 116 19.99 16.04 18.72
C HIS A 116 19.54 15.84 20.18
N HIS A 117 19.66 14.64 20.73
CA HIS A 117 19.28 14.29 22.11
C HIS A 117 17.80 14.59 22.42
N HIS A 118 16.94 14.51 21.41
CA HIS A 118 15.49 14.55 21.54
C HIS A 118 14.91 13.14 21.45
N ASP A 119 13.71 12.94 22.01
CA ASP A 119 13.02 11.65 21.97
C ASP A 119 12.69 11.22 20.52
N PRO A 120 13.24 10.09 20.04
CA PRO A 120 12.94 9.56 18.70
C PRO A 120 11.66 8.73 18.66
N GLY A 121 11.09 8.35 19.81
CA GLY A 121 10.09 7.30 19.96
C GLY A 121 8.86 7.46 19.08
N LYS A 122 8.30 8.68 18.99
CA LYS A 122 7.11 8.95 18.15
C LYS A 122 7.35 8.71 16.65
N TYR A 123 8.57 8.97 16.17
CA TYR A 123 8.93 8.80 14.76
C TYR A 123 9.25 7.33 14.46
N ILE A 124 9.94 6.65 15.38
CA ILE A 124 10.15 5.20 15.32
C ILE A 124 8.82 4.45 15.26
N TYR A 125 7.89 4.76 16.16
CA TYR A 125 6.57 4.13 16.19
C TYR A 125 5.83 4.26 14.86
N ARG A 126 5.87 5.45 14.24
CA ARG A 126 5.26 5.69 12.93
C ARG A 126 5.97 4.94 11.81
N ALA A 127 7.30 4.91 11.81
CA ALA A 127 8.08 4.15 10.83
C ALA A 127 7.72 2.65 10.89
N TYR A 128 7.70 2.05 12.09
CA TYR A 128 7.27 0.66 12.27
C TYR A 128 5.82 0.42 11.84
N GLY A 129 4.89 1.32 12.20
CA GLY A 129 3.50 1.22 11.77
C GLY A 129 3.35 1.26 10.24
N LEU A 130 4.12 2.11 9.57
CA LEU A 130 4.15 2.18 8.10
C LEU A 130 4.77 0.93 7.48
N ALA A 131 5.85 0.40 8.05
CA ALA A 131 6.46 -0.85 7.59
C ALA A 131 5.47 -2.02 7.68
N ASN A 132 4.75 -2.15 8.80
CA ASN A 132 3.73 -3.18 8.96
C ASN A 132 2.56 -3.00 7.99
N PHE A 133 2.15 -1.76 7.73
CA PHE A 133 1.09 -1.50 6.74
C PHE A 133 1.53 -1.84 5.31
N ALA A 134 2.79 -1.60 4.96
CA ALA A 134 3.37 -2.06 3.69
C ALA A 134 3.39 -3.59 3.61
N HIS A 135 3.84 -4.26 4.68
CA HIS A 135 3.81 -5.71 4.81
C HIS A 135 2.40 -6.27 4.58
N ASP A 136 1.37 -5.71 5.23
CA ASP A 136 0.00 -6.19 5.10
C ASP A 136 -0.55 -6.04 3.67
N VAL A 137 -0.23 -4.92 3.00
CA VAL A 137 -0.61 -4.71 1.60
C VAL A 137 0.03 -5.77 0.71
N LEU A 138 1.33 -6.05 0.89
CA LEU A 138 2.05 -7.06 0.13
C LEU A 138 1.58 -8.48 0.44
N ALA A 139 1.32 -8.80 1.72
CA ALA A 139 0.85 -10.11 2.15
C ALA A 139 -0.50 -10.44 1.54
N GLN A 140 -1.42 -9.46 1.46
CA GLN A 140 -2.72 -9.62 0.81
C GLN A 140 -2.59 -9.80 -0.71
N ALA A 141 -1.66 -9.09 -1.36
CA ALA A 141 -1.47 -9.15 -2.81
C ALA A 141 -0.59 -10.33 -3.28
N LYS A 142 0.19 -10.93 -2.38
CA LYS A 142 1.17 -11.99 -2.65
C LYS A 142 0.67 -13.08 -3.61
N PRO A 143 -0.48 -13.75 -3.38
CA PRO A 143 -0.90 -14.84 -4.26
C PRO A 143 -1.15 -14.35 -5.69
N ALA A 144 -1.85 -13.23 -5.86
CA ALA A 144 -2.15 -12.67 -7.17
C ALA A 144 -0.91 -12.14 -7.89
N LEU A 145 0.04 -11.53 -7.17
CA LEU A 145 1.32 -11.09 -7.72
C LEU A 145 2.20 -12.28 -8.15
N ALA A 146 2.22 -13.35 -7.34
CA ALA A 146 2.97 -14.57 -7.64
C ALA A 146 2.46 -15.27 -8.91
N GLU A 147 1.13 -15.36 -9.09
CA GLU A 147 0.52 -15.87 -10.34
C GLU A 147 0.92 -15.07 -11.59
N ARG A 148 1.27 -13.78 -11.41
CA ARG A 148 1.77 -12.90 -12.49
C ARG A 148 3.29 -12.93 -12.64
N GLY A 149 4.01 -13.65 -11.77
CA GLY A 149 5.47 -13.80 -11.81
C GLY A 149 6.26 -12.78 -10.99
N CYS A 150 5.61 -12.07 -10.07
CA CYS A 150 6.26 -11.17 -9.11
C CYS A 150 6.30 -11.82 -7.72
N ASP A 151 7.49 -12.12 -7.23
CA ASP A 151 7.67 -12.60 -5.85
C ASP A 151 7.94 -11.43 -4.90
N VAL A 152 7.03 -11.26 -3.94
CA VAL A 152 7.13 -10.23 -2.89
C VAL A 152 7.64 -10.80 -1.56
N SER A 153 7.89 -12.10 -1.49
CA SER A 153 8.31 -12.78 -0.24
C SER A 153 9.54 -12.15 0.44
N PRO A 154 10.56 -11.64 -0.28
CA PRO A 154 11.71 -11.01 0.38
C PRO A 154 11.41 -9.67 1.08
N LEU A 155 10.20 -9.13 0.93
CA LEU A 155 9.74 -7.89 1.58
C LEU A 155 8.74 -8.17 2.72
N LEU A 156 8.51 -9.44 3.04
CA LEU A 156 7.65 -9.89 4.15
C LEU A 156 8.51 -10.47 5.27
#